data_AF-Q7WXM1-F1
#
_entry.id   AF-Q7WXM1-F1
#
_cell.length_a   1.000
_cell.length_b   1.000
_cell.length_c   1.000
_cell.angle_alpha   90.00
_cell.angle_beta   90.00
_cell.angle_gamma   90.00
#
_symmetry.space_group_name_H-M   'P 1'
#
loop_
_entity.id
_entity.type
_entity.pdbx_description
1 polymer ?
#
loop_
_entity_poly.entity_id
_entity_poly.type
_entity_poly.pdbx_seq_one_letter_code
_entity_poly.pdbx_strand_id
1 'polypeptide(L)'
;MSFSLPERIDPRHCIVTKQYAVYTPPMHEMIEQIGEWIDQQRPGGYIYGASRLGKSRCVQWYVANELQERFKAVMPLVVWNRRPDSQSSEAGFWHQLLLASRFEFANPAKPPKKAEGIYLCKQRFIAIANNAQRNYVVLLIDEAQDLTLREWKWLVGLQNELDYEGYLLSVFSVGSHQLNYRHEYMAITGNAHVAARFMAAHARFHGLRSPEEIGYVLNGYDSDSEWPPSSGVPYLEHFAPADYAAGRRLAQCAAQLWKALMELSPESARRHFEFPMQHVAKATEAILFQLARGEDWADVTSYESWLRELAKANFPDHMRIISTGG
;
A
#
# COMPACT_ATOMS: atom_id res chain seq x y z
N MET A 1 -12.34 23.35 -3.02
CA MET A 1 -13.15 23.24 -1.79
C MET A 1 -12.42 24.03 -0.72
N SER A 2 -12.97 25.13 -0.22
CA SER A 2 -12.43 25.72 1.01
C SER A 2 -12.79 24.78 2.15
N PHE A 3 -11.78 24.17 2.75
CA PHE A 3 -11.93 23.43 3.99
C PHE A 3 -12.15 24.46 5.09
N SER A 4 -13.38 24.92 5.33
CA SER A 4 -13.67 25.66 6.57
C SER A 4 -13.74 24.65 7.71
N LEU A 5 -12.57 24.18 8.13
CA LEU A 5 -12.38 23.53 9.42
C LEU A 5 -12.22 24.64 10.48
N PRO A 6 -12.67 24.43 11.71
CA PRO A 6 -12.47 25.42 12.77
C PRO A 6 -10.98 25.68 13.03
N GLU A 7 -10.65 26.87 13.52
CA GLU A 7 -9.25 27.32 13.75
C GLU A 7 -8.44 26.37 14.65
N ARG A 8 -9.10 25.61 15.52
CA ARG A 8 -8.45 24.63 16.40
C ARG A 8 -7.86 23.42 15.66
N ILE A 9 -8.30 23.13 14.43
CA ILE A 9 -7.81 21.99 13.66
C ILE A 9 -6.55 22.41 12.92
N ASP A 10 -5.42 21.76 13.20
CA ASP A 10 -4.15 22.05 12.54
C ASP A 10 -4.28 21.71 11.03
N PRO A 11 -4.10 22.68 10.11
CA PRO A 11 -4.16 22.42 8.68
C PRO A 11 -3.08 21.45 8.18
N ARG A 12 -2.02 21.22 8.98
CA ARG A 12 -0.94 20.26 8.68
C ARG A 12 -1.27 18.84 9.16
N HIS A 13 -2.38 18.64 9.88
CA HIS A 13 -2.78 17.32 10.34
C HIS A 13 -2.81 16.31 9.20
N CYS A 14 -2.24 15.12 9.42
CA CYS A 14 -2.11 14.06 8.42
C CYS A 14 -3.43 13.64 7.74
N ILE A 15 -4.58 13.67 8.44
CA ILE A 15 -5.93 13.47 7.87
C ILE A 15 -6.33 14.60 6.92
N VAL A 16 -5.96 15.85 7.22
CA VAL A 16 -6.23 17.03 6.39
C VAL A 16 -5.35 16.98 5.14
N THR A 17 -4.06 16.70 5.30
CA THR A 17 -3.09 16.61 4.20
C THR A 17 -3.18 15.30 3.40
N LYS A 18 -3.98 14.33 3.87
CA LYS A 18 -4.07 12.95 3.33
C LYS A 18 -2.73 12.20 3.35
N GLN A 19 -1.80 12.61 4.21
CA GLN A 19 -0.51 11.96 4.40
C GLN A 19 -0.55 11.06 5.64
N TYR A 20 -1.40 10.04 5.60
CA TYR A 20 -1.51 9.02 6.65
C TYR A 20 -1.86 7.66 6.07
N ALA A 21 -1.72 6.62 6.88
CA ALA A 21 -2.34 5.33 6.68
C ALA A 21 -2.83 4.84 8.05
N VAL A 22 -3.85 4.00 8.05
CA VAL A 22 -4.26 3.22 9.22
C VAL A 22 -3.96 1.77 8.89
N TYR A 23 -3.40 1.04 9.85
CA TYR A 23 -3.09 -0.38 9.68
C TYR A 23 -4.39 -1.16 9.49
N THR A 24 -4.42 -2.09 8.55
CA THR A 24 -5.63 -2.87 8.26
C THR A 24 -5.33 -4.36 8.23
N PRO A 25 -6.33 -5.24 8.49
CA PRO A 25 -6.12 -6.69 8.40
C PRO A 25 -5.57 -7.13 7.03
N PRO A 26 -6.03 -6.62 5.87
CA PRO A 26 -5.37 -6.91 4.60
C PRO A 26 -3.89 -6.49 4.50
N MET A 27 -3.49 -5.40 5.16
CA MET A 27 -2.07 -5.01 5.23
C MET A 27 -1.26 -6.03 6.01
N HIS A 28 -1.80 -6.50 7.15
CA HIS A 28 -1.18 -7.53 7.97
C HIS A 28 -0.93 -8.80 7.15
N GLU A 29 -1.96 -9.31 6.46
CA GLU A 29 -1.85 -10.51 5.62
C GLU A 29 -0.79 -10.34 4.51
N MET A 30 -0.73 -9.16 3.88
CA MET A 30 0.30 -8.85 2.88
C MET A 30 1.72 -8.87 3.46
N ILE A 31 1.92 -8.28 4.63
CA ILE A 31 3.24 -8.18 5.26
C ILE A 31 3.69 -9.55 5.75
N GLU A 32 2.80 -10.32 6.38
CA GLU A 32 3.07 -11.70 6.79
C GLU A 32 3.49 -12.54 5.59
N GLN A 33 2.78 -12.43 4.46
CA GLN A 33 3.13 -13.16 3.26
C GLN A 33 4.50 -12.77 2.68
N ILE A 34 4.83 -11.47 2.68
CA ILE A 34 6.16 -11.01 2.28
C ILE A 34 7.22 -11.58 3.23
N GLY A 35 6.96 -11.56 4.54
CA GLY A 35 7.82 -12.15 5.56
C GLY A 35 8.09 -13.64 5.29
N GLU A 36 7.05 -14.41 5.01
CA GLU A 36 7.18 -15.83 4.64
C GLU A 36 8.01 -16.05 3.37
N TRP A 37 7.85 -15.20 2.35
CA TRP A 37 8.66 -15.31 1.13
C TRP A 37 10.13 -14.98 1.38
N ILE A 38 10.42 -14.07 2.31
CA ILE A 38 11.78 -13.77 2.77
C ILE A 38 12.36 -14.98 3.51
N ASP A 39 11.62 -15.56 4.45
CA ASP A 39 12.03 -16.76 5.20
C ASP A 39 12.36 -17.93 4.26
N GLN A 40 11.58 -18.08 3.19
CA GLN A 40 11.75 -19.10 2.17
C GLN A 40 12.82 -18.75 1.11
N GLN A 41 13.47 -17.59 1.22
CA GLN A 41 14.44 -17.07 0.25
C GLN A 41 13.91 -17.10 -1.19
N ARG A 42 12.63 -16.79 -1.40
CA ARG A 42 12.04 -16.84 -2.74
C ARG A 42 12.71 -15.81 -3.65
N PRO A 43 13.06 -16.17 -4.90
CA PRO A 43 13.64 -15.21 -5.84
C PRO A 43 12.65 -14.12 -6.25
N GLY A 44 11.35 -14.37 -6.11
CA GLY A 44 10.35 -13.33 -6.24
C GLY A 44 8.95 -13.76 -5.87
N GLY A 45 8.03 -12.82 -5.95
CA GLY A 45 6.62 -13.02 -5.67
C GLY A 45 5.76 -11.83 -6.04
N TYR A 46 4.48 -12.09 -6.32
CA TYR A 46 3.56 -11.09 -6.84
C TYR A 46 2.31 -10.95 -5.99
N ILE A 47 2.11 -9.76 -5.43
CA ILE A 47 0.92 -9.37 -4.70
C ILE A 47 -0.01 -8.62 -5.65
N TYR A 48 -1.24 -9.13 -5.76
CA TYR A 48 -2.23 -8.59 -6.69
C TYR A 48 -3.52 -8.24 -5.98
N GLY A 49 -4.18 -7.19 -6.43
CA GLY A 49 -5.49 -6.82 -5.91
C GLY A 49 -6.04 -5.62 -6.67
N ALA A 50 -7.33 -5.36 -6.55
CA ALA A 50 -7.94 -4.20 -7.19
C ALA A 50 -7.24 -2.89 -6.75
N SER A 51 -7.39 -1.84 -7.56
CA SER A 51 -6.92 -0.51 -7.16
C SER A 51 -7.67 -0.03 -5.91
N ARG A 52 -7.05 0.86 -5.13
CA ARG A 52 -7.66 1.54 -3.97
C ARG A 52 -7.99 0.67 -2.74
N LEU A 53 -7.51 -0.58 -2.72
CA LEU A 53 -7.62 -1.45 -1.54
C LEU A 53 -6.65 -1.09 -0.41
N GLY A 54 -5.59 -0.33 -0.69
CA GLY A 54 -4.60 0.10 0.31
C GLY A 54 -3.18 -0.42 0.11
N LYS A 55 -2.93 -1.20 -0.96
CA LYS A 55 -1.61 -1.78 -1.31
C LYS A 55 -0.44 -0.78 -1.21
N SER A 56 -0.51 0.33 -1.95
CA SER A 56 0.57 1.33 -1.96
C SER A 56 0.75 2.03 -0.61
N ARG A 57 -0.34 2.21 0.15
CA ARG A 57 -0.26 2.74 1.53
C ARG A 57 0.45 1.75 2.45
N CYS A 58 0.17 0.47 2.33
CA CYS A 58 0.88 -0.59 3.07
C CYS A 58 2.39 -0.53 2.80
N VAL A 59 2.78 -0.52 1.52
CA VAL A 59 4.19 -0.44 1.09
C VAL A 59 4.88 0.80 1.64
N GLN A 60 4.24 1.97 1.53
CA GLN A 60 4.83 3.24 1.91
C GLN A 60 5.01 3.38 3.43
N TRP A 61 4.05 2.89 4.23
CA TRP A 61 3.96 3.24 5.65
C TRP A 61 4.34 2.11 6.61
N TYR A 62 4.10 0.84 6.24
CA TYR A 62 4.15 -0.27 7.21
C TYR A 62 5.17 -1.34 6.87
N VAL A 63 5.33 -1.74 5.60
CA VAL A 63 6.15 -2.92 5.24
C VAL A 63 7.56 -2.87 5.83
N ALA A 64 8.26 -1.73 5.76
CA ALA A 64 9.62 -1.64 6.27
C ALA A 64 9.71 -1.83 7.79
N ASN A 65 8.84 -1.15 8.55
CA ASN A 65 8.87 -1.17 10.02
C ASN A 65 8.44 -2.54 10.55
N GLU A 66 7.37 -3.09 9.99
CA GLU A 66 6.78 -4.36 10.43
C GLU A 66 7.70 -5.55 10.13
N LEU A 67 8.37 -5.55 8.96
CA LEU A 67 9.38 -6.57 8.68
C LEU A 67 10.60 -6.44 9.60
N GLN A 68 11.03 -5.21 9.94
CA GLN A 68 12.12 -5.02 10.90
C GLN A 68 11.75 -5.54 12.29
N GLU A 69 10.50 -5.33 12.73
CA GLU A 69 9.99 -5.85 13.99
C GLU A 69 9.94 -7.38 13.98
N ARG A 70 9.39 -7.99 12.92
CA ARG A 70 9.35 -9.45 12.73
C ARG A 70 10.74 -10.07 12.78
N PHE A 71 11.70 -9.51 12.04
CA PHE A 71 13.06 -10.06 11.93
C PHE A 71 14.01 -9.59 13.03
N LYS A 72 13.60 -8.64 13.87
CA LYS A 72 14.41 -8.00 14.92
C LYS A 72 15.78 -7.56 14.40
N ALA A 73 15.80 -7.06 13.18
CA ALA A 73 17.03 -6.75 12.45
C ALA A 73 16.78 -5.61 11.46
N VAL A 74 17.87 -4.92 11.09
CA VAL A 74 17.84 -3.97 9.97
C VAL A 74 17.43 -4.74 8.72
N MET A 75 16.35 -4.31 8.08
CA MET A 75 15.83 -4.98 6.90
C MET A 75 16.54 -4.44 5.63
N PRO A 76 17.27 -5.26 4.86
CA PRO A 76 17.92 -4.83 3.61
C PRO A 76 16.87 -4.70 2.48
N LEU A 77 16.02 -3.68 2.59
CA LEU A 77 14.87 -3.45 1.72
C LEU A 77 15.05 -2.20 0.86
N VAL A 78 14.84 -2.34 -0.44
CA VAL A 78 14.69 -1.24 -1.40
C VAL A 78 13.22 -1.20 -1.84
N VAL A 79 12.55 -0.07 -1.64
CA VAL A 79 11.17 0.14 -2.11
C VAL A 79 11.20 1.03 -3.35
N TRP A 80 10.69 0.53 -4.46
CA TRP A 80 10.62 1.25 -5.72
C TRP A 80 9.18 1.39 -6.20
N ASN A 81 8.68 2.62 -6.25
CA ASN A 81 7.40 2.93 -6.88
C ASN A 81 7.61 3.20 -8.38
N ARG A 82 7.13 2.31 -9.24
CA ARG A 82 7.24 2.43 -10.70
C ARG A 82 6.18 3.40 -11.22
N ARG A 83 6.59 4.35 -12.08
CA ARG A 83 5.67 5.34 -12.68
C ARG A 83 5.45 5.06 -14.17
N PRO A 84 4.23 5.11 -14.72
CA PRO A 84 3.92 4.68 -16.09
C PRO A 84 4.81 5.27 -17.19
N ASP A 85 5.14 6.56 -17.09
CA ASP A 85 5.72 7.33 -18.20
C ASP A 85 7.24 7.19 -18.34
N SER A 86 7.88 6.39 -17.49
CA SER A 86 9.29 6.08 -17.71
C SER A 86 9.41 5.00 -18.78
N GLN A 87 9.37 5.39 -20.05
CA GLN A 87 10.08 4.65 -21.10
C GLN A 87 11.57 4.78 -20.83
N SER A 88 12.03 4.13 -19.77
CA SER A 88 13.39 4.19 -19.31
C SER A 88 14.24 3.39 -20.30
N SER A 89 15.22 4.07 -20.90
CA SER A 89 16.39 3.35 -21.39
C SER A 89 16.95 2.51 -20.26
N GLU A 90 17.75 1.49 -20.58
CA GLU A 90 18.37 0.66 -19.54
C GLU A 90 19.16 1.51 -18.52
N ALA A 91 19.83 2.58 -18.97
CA ALA A 91 20.47 3.56 -18.09
C ALA A 91 19.47 4.26 -17.15
N GLY A 92 18.31 4.67 -17.68
CA GLY A 92 17.23 5.26 -16.88
C GLY A 92 16.63 4.27 -15.86
N PHE A 93 16.55 2.99 -16.20
CA PHE A 93 16.06 1.95 -15.28
C PHE A 93 16.99 1.81 -14.06
N TRP A 94 18.29 1.68 -14.29
CA TRP A 94 19.28 1.62 -13.20
C TRP A 94 19.29 2.92 -12.39
N HIS A 95 19.16 4.07 -13.06
CA HIS A 95 19.04 5.36 -12.38
C HIS A 95 17.87 5.40 -11.40
N GLN A 96 16.69 4.93 -11.82
CA GLN A 96 15.52 4.87 -10.97
C GLN A 96 15.70 3.95 -9.76
N LEU A 97 16.34 2.79 -9.94
CA LEU A 97 16.67 1.89 -8.82
C LEU A 97 17.67 2.52 -7.85
N LEU A 98 18.69 3.24 -8.34
CA LEU A 98 19.62 3.97 -7.48
C LEU A 98 18.89 5.04 -6.64
N LEU A 99 18.02 5.82 -7.27
CA LEU A 99 17.20 6.82 -6.57
C LEU A 99 16.27 6.17 -5.54
N ALA A 100 15.60 5.07 -5.90
CA ALA A 100 14.74 4.31 -5.01
C ALA A 100 15.50 3.75 -3.79
N SER A 101 16.75 3.31 -3.99
CA SER A 101 17.63 2.84 -2.92
C SER A 101 18.17 3.96 -2.02
N ARG A 102 17.79 5.22 -2.27
CA ARG A 102 18.31 6.43 -1.60
C ARG A 102 19.84 6.51 -1.66
N PHE A 103 20.42 6.19 -2.81
CA PHE A 103 21.86 6.30 -3.01
C PHE A 103 22.27 7.77 -3.10
N GLU A 104 22.99 8.27 -2.11
CA GLU A 104 23.34 9.69 -1.96
C GLU A 104 24.15 10.25 -3.13
N PHE A 105 24.95 9.42 -3.80
CA PHE A 105 25.76 9.81 -4.95
C PHE A 105 25.02 9.74 -6.29
N ALA A 106 23.75 9.30 -6.32
CA ALA A 106 22.94 9.33 -7.53
C ALA A 106 22.54 10.78 -7.86
N ASN A 107 22.87 11.25 -9.06
CA ASN A 107 22.42 12.56 -9.52
C ASN A 107 20.92 12.52 -9.86
N PRO A 108 20.03 13.26 -9.17
CA PRO A 108 18.59 13.16 -9.42
C PRO A 108 18.16 13.63 -10.82
N ALA A 109 18.91 14.55 -11.42
CA ALA A 109 18.56 15.16 -12.69
C ALA A 109 19.16 14.43 -13.92
N LYS A 110 20.16 13.56 -13.72
CA LYS A 110 20.91 12.96 -14.83
C LYS A 110 21.20 11.48 -14.60
N PRO A 111 20.76 10.57 -15.50
CA PRO A 111 21.11 9.16 -15.41
C PRO A 111 22.60 8.94 -15.69
N PRO A 112 23.23 7.96 -15.02
CA PRO A 112 24.60 7.54 -15.34
C PRO A 112 24.65 6.86 -16.71
N LYS A 113 25.86 6.58 -17.21
CA LYS A 113 26.00 5.70 -18.39
C LYS A 113 25.51 4.29 -18.04
N LYS A 114 25.02 3.53 -19.03
CA LYS A 114 24.49 2.17 -18.82
C LYS A 114 25.40 1.28 -17.97
N ALA A 115 26.66 1.12 -18.37
CA ALA A 115 27.60 0.22 -17.67
C ALA A 115 27.88 0.68 -16.23
N GLU A 116 27.99 1.99 -16.02
CA GLU A 116 28.15 2.59 -14.70
C GLU A 116 26.90 2.39 -13.84
N GLY A 117 25.69 2.57 -14.39
CA GLY A 117 24.43 2.32 -13.69
C GLY A 117 24.28 0.88 -13.21
N ILE A 118 24.60 -0.10 -14.06
CA ILE A 118 24.60 -1.53 -13.69
C ILE A 118 25.56 -1.76 -12.51
N TYR A 119 26.81 -1.31 -12.66
CA TYR A 119 27.84 -1.48 -11.64
C TYR A 119 27.44 -0.84 -10.30
N LEU A 120 26.97 0.42 -10.33
CA LEU A 120 26.54 1.14 -9.14
C LEU A 120 25.34 0.47 -8.48
N CYS A 121 24.36 0.00 -9.24
CA CYS A 121 23.22 -0.73 -8.68
C CYS A 121 23.67 -2.01 -7.96
N LYS A 122 24.52 -2.81 -8.59
CA LYS A 122 25.07 -4.03 -7.97
C LYS A 122 25.78 -3.71 -6.66
N GLN A 123 26.72 -2.75 -6.70
CA GLN A 123 27.48 -2.34 -5.51
C GLN A 123 26.59 -1.76 -4.42
N ARG A 124 25.55 -0.99 -4.79
CA ARG A 124 24.60 -0.44 -3.84
C ARG A 124 23.82 -1.53 -3.12
N PHE A 125 23.35 -2.55 -3.83
CA PHE A 125 22.61 -3.65 -3.24
C PHE A 125 23.52 -4.48 -2.31
N ILE A 126 24.75 -4.80 -2.74
CA ILE A 126 25.76 -5.43 -1.88
C ILE A 126 25.99 -4.62 -0.60
N ALA A 127 26.14 -3.30 -0.71
CA ALA A 127 26.33 -2.42 0.44
C ALA A 127 25.13 -2.41 1.39
N ILE A 128 23.90 -2.44 0.87
CA ILE A 128 22.67 -2.53 1.68
C ILE A 128 22.65 -3.85 2.46
N ALA A 129 22.94 -4.98 1.81
CA ALA A 129 22.99 -6.29 2.46
C ALA A 129 24.02 -6.30 3.59
N ASN A 130 25.25 -5.85 3.29
CA ASN A 130 26.35 -5.80 4.26
C ASN A 130 26.06 -4.88 5.45
N ASN A 131 25.42 -3.74 5.22
CA ASN A 131 25.01 -2.85 6.31
C ASN A 131 23.99 -3.50 7.25
N ALA A 132 23.11 -4.35 6.71
CA ALA A 132 22.19 -5.17 7.48
C ALA A 132 22.83 -6.45 8.08
N GLN A 133 24.13 -6.67 7.85
CA GLN A 133 24.83 -7.93 8.19
C GLN A 133 24.16 -9.18 7.61
N ARG A 134 23.62 -9.05 6.39
CA ARG A 134 22.98 -10.13 5.62
C ARG A 134 23.67 -10.32 4.28
N ASN A 135 23.44 -11.47 3.67
CA ASN A 135 23.82 -11.75 2.28
C ASN A 135 22.61 -11.69 1.34
N TYR A 136 21.53 -11.01 1.71
CA TYR A 136 20.37 -10.85 0.83
C TYR A 136 19.86 -9.41 0.82
N VAL A 137 19.16 -9.06 -0.25
CA VAL A 137 18.45 -7.79 -0.43
C VAL A 137 17.06 -8.08 -0.98
N VAL A 138 16.07 -7.37 -0.47
CA VAL A 138 14.70 -7.40 -0.98
C VAL A 138 14.46 -6.14 -1.80
N LEU A 139 14.02 -6.31 -3.04
CA LEU A 139 13.47 -5.24 -3.87
C LEU A 139 11.94 -5.39 -3.89
N LEU A 140 11.25 -4.43 -3.29
CA LEU A 140 9.79 -4.32 -3.35
C LEU A 140 9.39 -3.29 -4.39
N ILE A 141 8.64 -3.72 -5.40
CA ILE A 141 8.20 -2.88 -6.52
C ILE A 141 6.71 -2.60 -6.38
N ASP A 142 6.33 -1.35 -6.19
CA ASP A 142 4.93 -0.91 -6.24
C ASP A 142 4.55 -0.46 -7.66
N GLU A 143 3.27 -0.61 -8.01
CA GLU A 143 2.72 -0.40 -9.36
C GLU A 143 3.44 -1.24 -10.45
N ALA A 144 3.74 -2.50 -10.12
CA ALA A 144 4.47 -3.41 -10.99
C ALA A 144 3.76 -3.70 -12.33
N GLN A 145 2.48 -3.36 -12.50
CA GLN A 145 1.80 -3.42 -13.81
C GLN A 145 2.49 -2.58 -14.89
N ASP A 146 3.22 -1.53 -14.49
CA ASP A 146 3.91 -0.62 -15.40
C ASP A 146 5.31 -1.11 -15.82
N LEU A 147 5.78 -2.22 -15.27
CA LEU A 147 7.03 -2.84 -15.69
C LEU A 147 6.88 -3.55 -17.04
N THR A 148 7.79 -3.20 -17.95
CA THR A 148 7.95 -3.85 -19.25
C THR A 148 8.69 -5.18 -19.12
N LEU A 149 8.53 -6.06 -20.10
CA LEU A 149 9.27 -7.33 -20.15
C LEU A 149 10.80 -7.14 -20.16
N ARG A 150 11.31 -6.06 -20.77
CA ARG A 150 12.75 -5.77 -20.79
C ARG A 150 13.27 -5.48 -19.39
N GLU A 151 12.53 -4.69 -18.61
CA GLU A 151 12.89 -4.39 -17.22
C GLU A 151 12.89 -5.65 -16.35
N TRP A 152 11.92 -6.55 -16.54
CA TRP A 152 11.96 -7.85 -15.87
C TRP A 152 13.22 -8.66 -16.21
N LYS A 153 13.66 -8.66 -17.47
CA LYS A 153 14.91 -9.32 -17.87
C LYS A 153 16.15 -8.67 -17.26
N TRP A 154 16.17 -7.35 -17.13
CA TRP A 154 17.24 -6.65 -16.43
C TRP A 154 17.30 -7.02 -14.94
N LEU A 155 16.15 -7.20 -14.29
CA LEU A 155 16.09 -7.73 -12.91
C LEU A 155 16.62 -9.16 -12.80
N VAL A 156 16.32 -10.05 -13.76
CA VAL A 156 16.95 -11.38 -13.81
C VAL A 156 18.46 -11.27 -13.91
N GLY A 157 18.97 -10.36 -14.75
CA GLY A 157 20.40 -10.10 -14.87
C GLY A 157 21.03 -9.67 -13.54
N LEU A 158 20.43 -8.69 -12.86
CA LEU A 158 20.89 -8.24 -11.54
C LEU A 158 20.89 -9.36 -10.51
N GLN A 159 19.84 -10.20 -10.47
CA GLN A 159 19.78 -11.34 -9.56
C GLN A 159 20.94 -12.31 -9.79
N ASN A 160 21.21 -12.67 -11.05
CA ASN A 160 22.30 -13.58 -11.39
C ASN A 160 23.67 -12.98 -11.04
N GLU A 161 23.87 -11.68 -11.29
CA GLU A 161 25.12 -11.00 -10.95
C GLU A 161 25.36 -10.92 -9.43
N LEU A 162 24.31 -10.70 -8.64
CA LEU A 162 24.40 -10.70 -7.18
C LEU A 162 24.65 -12.11 -6.63
N ASP A 163 23.97 -13.11 -7.19
CA ASP A 163 24.12 -14.52 -6.79
C ASP A 163 25.56 -15.01 -7.03
N TYR A 164 26.16 -14.63 -8.16
CA TYR A 164 27.57 -14.91 -8.46
C TYR A 164 28.54 -14.32 -7.43
N GLU A 165 28.18 -13.19 -6.80
CA GLU A 165 28.95 -12.53 -5.73
C GLU A 165 28.58 -13.05 -4.33
N GLY A 166 27.68 -14.04 -4.23
CA GLY A 166 27.23 -14.64 -2.98
C GLY A 166 26.05 -13.92 -2.30
N TYR A 167 25.35 -13.04 -3.01
CA TYR A 167 24.20 -12.28 -2.49
C TYR A 167 22.88 -12.69 -3.15
N LEU A 168 21.86 -12.94 -2.34
CA LEU A 168 20.51 -13.24 -2.84
C LEU A 168 19.72 -11.96 -3.07
N LEU A 169 19.05 -11.84 -4.20
CA LEU A 169 18.07 -10.78 -4.45
C LEU A 169 16.68 -11.38 -4.60
N SER A 170 15.76 -11.00 -3.71
CA SER A 170 14.33 -11.31 -3.81
C SER A 170 13.59 -10.12 -4.38
N VAL A 171 12.82 -10.31 -5.46
CA VAL A 171 11.99 -9.26 -6.06
C VAL A 171 10.53 -9.53 -5.77
N PHE A 172 9.94 -8.76 -4.86
CA PHE A 172 8.51 -8.79 -4.58
C PHE A 172 7.83 -7.63 -5.27
N SER A 173 6.67 -7.87 -5.86
CA SER A 173 6.01 -6.89 -6.72
C SER A 173 4.54 -6.78 -6.36
N VAL A 174 4.03 -5.56 -6.37
CA VAL A 174 2.66 -5.22 -5.99
C VAL A 174 1.99 -4.55 -7.18
N GLY A 175 0.83 -5.04 -7.60
CA GLY A 175 0.16 -4.53 -8.80
C GLY A 175 -1.36 -4.64 -8.79
N SER A 176 -1.98 -3.91 -9.71
CA SER A 176 -3.43 -3.67 -9.72
C SER A 176 -4.26 -4.60 -10.61
N HIS A 177 -3.75 -5.76 -11.03
CA HIS A 177 -4.43 -6.66 -11.99
C HIS A 177 -4.53 -8.07 -11.42
N GLN A 178 -5.69 -8.73 -11.61
CA GLN A 178 -5.79 -10.17 -11.39
C GLN A 178 -4.73 -10.88 -12.26
N LEU A 179 -3.93 -11.75 -11.63
CA LEU A 179 -2.79 -12.44 -12.23
C LEU A 179 -3.09 -13.20 -13.52
N ASN A 180 -4.35 -13.55 -13.76
CA ASN A 180 -4.81 -14.31 -14.92
C ASN A 180 -4.30 -13.69 -16.24
N TYR A 181 -4.27 -12.35 -16.35
CA TYR A 181 -3.80 -11.69 -17.58
C TYR A 181 -2.28 -11.67 -17.77
N ARG A 182 -1.47 -11.74 -16.69
CA ARG A 182 0.00 -11.59 -16.80
C ARG A 182 0.74 -12.92 -16.88
N HIS A 183 0.27 -13.95 -16.18
CA HIS A 183 0.84 -15.28 -16.29
C HIS A 183 0.66 -15.85 -17.68
N GLU A 184 -0.57 -15.77 -18.21
CA GLU A 184 -0.88 -16.25 -19.55
C GLU A 184 -0.10 -15.45 -20.59
N TYR A 185 -0.06 -14.12 -20.48
CA TYR A 185 0.70 -13.28 -21.43
C TYR A 185 2.22 -13.54 -21.39
N MET A 186 2.84 -13.70 -20.22
CA MET A 186 4.28 -13.99 -20.14
C MET A 186 4.65 -15.42 -20.52
N ALA A 187 3.78 -16.39 -20.22
CA ALA A 187 3.96 -17.78 -20.61
C ALA A 187 3.80 -17.95 -22.13
N ILE A 188 2.79 -17.30 -22.73
CA ILE A 188 2.51 -17.35 -24.17
C ILE A 188 3.58 -16.62 -24.99
N THR A 189 4.20 -15.57 -24.46
CA THR A 189 5.26 -14.80 -25.16
C THR A 189 6.68 -15.40 -25.07
N GLY A 190 6.82 -16.65 -24.60
CA GLY A 190 8.10 -17.37 -24.60
C GLY A 190 9.07 -16.98 -23.47
N ASN A 191 8.58 -16.37 -22.38
CA ASN A 191 9.40 -15.95 -21.24
C ASN A 191 8.99 -16.64 -19.93
N ALA A 192 8.58 -17.91 -20.03
CA ALA A 192 8.15 -18.72 -18.89
C ALA A 192 9.16 -18.73 -17.73
N HIS A 193 10.47 -18.64 -18.00
CA HIS A 193 11.50 -18.54 -16.97
C HIS A 193 11.43 -17.26 -16.11
N VAL A 194 11.02 -16.12 -16.69
CA VAL A 194 10.83 -14.85 -15.96
C VAL A 194 9.59 -14.96 -15.08
N ALA A 195 8.49 -15.46 -15.64
CA ALA A 195 7.24 -15.65 -14.91
C ALA A 195 7.38 -16.67 -13.76
N ALA A 196 8.05 -17.79 -14.01
CA ALA A 196 8.33 -18.80 -12.98
C ALA A 196 9.19 -18.23 -11.83
N ARG A 197 10.11 -17.29 -12.14
CA ARG A 197 10.98 -16.69 -11.13
C ARG A 197 10.27 -15.62 -10.28
N PHE A 198 9.51 -14.71 -10.91
CA PHE A 198 8.94 -13.56 -10.20
C PHE A 198 7.46 -13.70 -9.83
N MET A 199 6.73 -14.63 -10.46
CA MET A 199 5.28 -14.70 -10.33
C MET A 199 4.77 -16.06 -9.84
N ALA A 200 5.60 -17.11 -9.81
CA ALA A 200 5.17 -18.42 -9.30
C ALA A 200 4.65 -18.34 -7.86
N ALA A 201 5.31 -17.55 -7.01
CA ALA A 201 4.76 -17.13 -5.73
C ALA A 201 3.80 -15.96 -5.96
N HIS A 202 2.56 -16.07 -5.48
CA HIS A 202 1.63 -14.97 -5.53
C HIS A 202 0.63 -15.02 -4.40
N ALA A 203 0.11 -13.84 -4.03
CA ALA A 203 -0.90 -13.70 -3.00
C ALA A 203 -1.84 -12.54 -3.31
N ARG A 204 -3.12 -12.70 -2.96
CA ARG A 204 -4.14 -11.68 -3.21
C ARG A 204 -4.17 -10.69 -2.05
N PHE A 205 -4.02 -9.41 -2.37
CA PHE A 205 -4.43 -8.32 -1.49
C PHE A 205 -5.92 -8.06 -1.70
N HIS A 206 -6.72 -8.31 -0.66
CA HIS A 206 -8.15 -8.05 -0.67
C HIS A 206 -8.49 -6.71 0.03
N GLY A 207 -9.69 -6.19 -0.20
CA GLY A 207 -10.32 -5.15 0.58
C GLY A 207 -10.91 -5.67 1.89
N LEU A 208 -11.74 -4.84 2.53
CA LEU A 208 -12.36 -5.17 3.81
C LEU A 208 -13.55 -6.10 3.60
N ARG A 209 -13.59 -7.21 4.34
CA ARG A 209 -14.51 -8.35 4.13
C ARG A 209 -15.54 -8.56 5.22
N SER A 210 -15.44 -7.85 6.34
CA SER A 210 -16.39 -8.01 7.43
C SER A 210 -16.61 -6.72 8.24
N PRO A 211 -17.71 -6.64 9.02
CA PRO A 211 -17.90 -5.56 9.99
C PRO A 211 -16.76 -5.49 11.02
N GLU A 212 -16.17 -6.62 11.40
CA GLU A 212 -15.06 -6.68 12.35
C GLU A 212 -13.79 -6.06 11.76
N GLU A 213 -13.48 -6.34 10.49
CA GLU A 213 -12.37 -5.68 9.78
C GLU A 213 -12.61 -4.16 9.68
N ILE A 214 -13.86 -3.70 9.47
CA ILE A 214 -14.20 -2.27 9.55
C ILE A 214 -13.99 -1.72 10.95
N GLY A 215 -14.42 -2.46 11.98
CA GLY A 215 -14.23 -2.08 13.38
C GLY A 215 -12.75 -1.90 13.72
N TYR A 216 -11.89 -2.82 13.26
CA TYR A 216 -10.44 -2.70 13.40
C TYR A 216 -9.91 -1.42 12.75
N VAL A 217 -10.33 -1.13 11.51
CA VAL A 217 -9.93 0.09 10.81
C VAL A 217 -10.37 1.35 11.55
N LEU A 218 -11.62 1.39 12.01
CA LEU A 218 -12.14 2.54 12.75
C LEU A 218 -11.45 2.71 14.11
N ASN A 219 -11.09 1.62 14.77
CA ASN A 219 -10.28 1.64 16.00
C ASN A 219 -8.92 2.33 15.79
N GLY A 220 -8.34 2.19 14.59
CA GLY A 220 -7.11 2.88 14.25
C GLY A 220 -7.22 4.41 14.29
N TYR A 221 -8.41 4.98 14.07
CA TYR A 221 -8.68 6.41 14.28
C TYR A 221 -8.97 6.75 15.74
N ASP A 222 -9.54 5.80 16.48
CA ASP A 222 -9.92 5.95 17.88
C ASP A 222 -8.73 5.84 18.84
N SER A 223 -7.70 5.06 18.53
CA SER A 223 -6.65 4.71 19.51
C SER A 223 -5.25 4.43 18.94
N ASP A 224 -5.14 3.84 17.75
CA ASP A 224 -3.83 3.36 17.26
C ASP A 224 -3.06 4.38 16.40
N SER A 225 -3.63 5.59 16.25
CA SER A 225 -3.01 6.71 15.54
C SER A 225 -2.95 7.92 16.43
N GLU A 226 -1.98 8.81 16.24
CA GLU A 226 -1.83 10.00 17.06
C GLU A 226 -1.48 11.26 16.25
N TRP A 227 -1.94 12.42 16.70
CA TRP A 227 -1.53 13.72 16.17
C TRP A 227 -1.51 14.82 17.26
N PRO A 228 -0.39 15.56 17.42
CA PRO A 228 0.89 15.41 16.72
C PRO A 228 1.58 14.06 17.00
N PRO A 229 2.62 13.69 16.23
CA PRO A 229 3.40 12.49 16.52
C PRO A 229 3.93 12.51 17.96
N SER A 230 3.84 11.37 18.63
CA SER A 230 4.23 11.13 20.04
C SER A 230 3.47 11.96 21.08
N SER A 231 2.27 12.43 20.73
CA SER A 231 1.39 13.15 21.66
C SER A 231 0.48 12.23 22.48
N GLY A 232 0.26 11.00 22.01
CA GLY A 232 -0.76 10.10 22.55
C GLY A 232 -2.21 10.55 22.29
N VAL A 233 -2.44 11.62 21.51
CA VAL A 233 -3.77 12.15 21.20
C VAL A 233 -4.32 11.49 19.95
N PRO A 234 -5.37 10.65 20.04
CA PRO A 234 -5.90 9.97 18.88
C PRO A 234 -6.54 10.91 17.88
N TYR A 235 -6.65 10.46 16.64
CA TYR A 235 -7.32 11.24 15.60
C TYR A 235 -8.74 11.61 16.01
N LEU A 236 -9.53 10.65 16.53
CA LEU A 236 -10.88 10.97 16.99
C LEU A 236 -10.89 12.07 18.07
N GLU A 237 -10.01 11.98 19.07
CA GLU A 237 -9.92 12.98 20.13
C GLU A 237 -9.56 14.37 19.58
N HIS A 238 -8.65 14.45 18.62
CA HIS A 238 -8.27 15.71 17.99
C HIS A 238 -9.47 16.37 17.28
N PHE A 239 -10.25 15.61 16.50
CA PHE A 239 -11.37 16.15 15.75
C PHE A 239 -12.64 16.32 16.61
N ALA A 240 -12.88 15.47 17.60
CA ALA A 240 -14.11 15.42 18.40
C ALA A 240 -13.82 15.19 19.90
N PRO A 241 -13.14 16.14 20.59
CA PRO A 241 -12.64 15.91 21.95
C PRO A 241 -13.75 15.66 22.97
N ALA A 242 -14.89 16.36 22.86
CA ALA A 242 -16.03 16.19 23.76
C ALA A 242 -16.68 14.80 23.62
N ASP A 243 -16.86 14.33 22.39
CA ASP A 243 -17.42 13.00 22.10
C ASP A 243 -16.48 11.89 22.56
N TYR A 244 -15.18 12.05 22.29
CA TYR A 244 -14.15 11.12 22.73
C TYR A 244 -14.11 11.00 24.26
N ALA A 245 -14.15 12.13 24.97
CA ALA A 245 -14.22 12.19 26.43
C ALA A 245 -15.52 11.59 26.99
N ALA A 246 -16.63 11.67 26.25
CA ALA A 246 -17.88 10.99 26.58
C ALA A 246 -17.86 9.47 26.30
N GLY A 247 -16.73 8.91 25.86
CA GLY A 247 -16.56 7.48 25.60
C GLY A 247 -17.08 7.02 24.24
N ARG A 248 -17.43 7.95 23.33
CA ARG A 248 -17.86 7.61 21.97
C ARG A 248 -16.66 7.17 21.14
N ARG A 249 -16.85 6.16 20.29
CA ARG A 249 -15.79 5.56 19.46
C ARG A 249 -16.32 5.24 18.07
N LEU A 250 -15.55 5.54 17.02
CA LEU A 250 -15.94 5.23 15.65
C LEU A 250 -16.10 3.72 15.43
N ALA A 251 -15.29 2.89 16.09
CA ALA A 251 -15.39 1.43 16.01
C ALA A 251 -16.79 0.90 16.37
N GLN A 252 -17.54 1.60 17.23
CA GLN A 252 -18.92 1.24 17.58
C GLN A 252 -19.91 1.42 16.40
N CYS A 253 -19.54 2.22 15.40
CA CYS A 253 -20.33 2.48 14.19
C CYS A 253 -20.05 1.50 13.05
N ALA A 254 -19.14 0.52 13.24
CA ALA A 254 -18.69 -0.39 12.19
C ALA A 254 -19.84 -1.15 11.51
N ALA A 255 -20.84 -1.60 12.29
CA ALA A 255 -22.00 -2.31 11.75
C ALA A 255 -22.87 -1.42 10.84
N GLN A 256 -23.02 -0.13 11.19
CA GLN A 256 -23.79 0.82 10.37
C GLN A 256 -23.05 1.12 9.06
N LEU A 257 -21.75 1.36 9.12
CA LEU A 257 -20.93 1.58 7.94
C LEU A 257 -20.91 0.34 7.03
N TRP A 258 -20.76 -0.86 7.60
CA TRP A 258 -20.84 -2.11 6.85
C TRP A 258 -22.18 -2.26 6.12
N LYS A 259 -23.28 -2.01 6.83
CA LYS A 259 -24.63 -2.05 6.24
C LYS A 259 -24.75 -1.05 5.08
N ALA A 260 -24.20 0.15 5.20
CA ALA A 260 -24.28 1.19 4.18
C ALA A 260 -23.47 0.80 2.92
N LEU A 261 -22.27 0.26 3.10
CA LEU A 261 -21.47 -0.31 2.00
C LEU A 261 -22.22 -1.42 1.27
N MET A 262 -22.93 -2.26 2.02
CA MET A 262 -23.69 -3.36 1.47
C MET A 262 -24.89 -2.92 0.64
N GLU A 263 -25.66 -1.97 1.15
CA GLU A 263 -26.82 -1.42 0.44
C GLU A 263 -26.41 -0.75 -0.87
N LEU A 264 -25.37 0.08 -0.83
CA LEU A 264 -24.85 0.82 -1.98
C LEU A 264 -24.09 -0.02 -3.00
N SER A 265 -23.75 -1.26 -2.65
CA SER A 265 -23.06 -2.17 -3.57
C SER A 265 -24.01 -2.74 -4.62
N PRO A 266 -23.63 -2.71 -5.91
CA PRO A 266 -24.41 -3.37 -6.96
C PRO A 266 -24.43 -4.88 -6.74
N GLU A 267 -25.49 -5.53 -7.18
CA GLU A 267 -25.72 -6.97 -6.95
C GLU A 267 -24.56 -7.86 -7.46
N SER A 268 -23.93 -7.46 -8.58
CA SER A 268 -22.73 -8.11 -9.12
C SER A 268 -21.53 -8.07 -8.18
N ALA A 269 -21.36 -6.98 -7.42
CA ALA A 269 -20.25 -6.80 -6.48
C ALA A 269 -20.50 -7.45 -5.11
N ARG A 270 -21.76 -7.64 -4.72
CA ARG A 270 -22.12 -8.27 -3.44
C ARG A 270 -21.61 -9.70 -3.30
N ARG A 271 -21.32 -10.39 -4.40
CA ARG A 271 -20.82 -11.78 -4.38
C ARG A 271 -19.46 -11.95 -3.71
N HIS A 272 -18.63 -10.92 -3.68
CA HIS A 272 -17.27 -11.00 -3.13
C HIS A 272 -17.13 -10.34 -1.75
N PHE A 273 -18.14 -9.59 -1.30
CA PHE A 273 -18.18 -8.89 0.00
C PHE A 273 -16.87 -8.15 0.33
N GLU A 274 -16.23 -7.54 -0.66
CA GLU A 274 -14.89 -6.95 -0.51
C GLU A 274 -14.94 -5.45 -0.80
N PHE A 275 -14.61 -4.61 0.19
CA PHE A 275 -14.75 -3.16 0.08
C PHE A 275 -13.41 -2.42 0.01
N PRO A 276 -13.25 -1.47 -0.93
CA PRO A 276 -12.03 -0.66 -1.02
C PRO A 276 -11.83 0.25 0.19
N MET A 277 -10.67 0.14 0.83
CA MET A 277 -10.28 0.96 1.99
C MET A 277 -10.36 2.47 1.70
N GLN A 278 -10.13 2.92 0.47
CA GLN A 278 -10.25 4.35 0.13
C GLN A 278 -11.63 4.94 0.44
N HIS A 279 -12.70 4.17 0.24
CA HIS A 279 -14.06 4.67 0.46
C HIS A 279 -14.41 4.71 1.95
N VAL A 280 -13.95 3.72 2.71
CA VAL A 280 -14.04 3.71 4.17
C VAL A 280 -13.28 4.90 4.77
N ALA A 281 -12.05 5.14 4.31
CA ALA A 281 -11.26 6.29 4.75
C ALA A 281 -11.96 7.61 4.43
N LYS A 282 -12.43 7.82 3.19
CA LYS A 282 -13.13 9.06 2.80
C LYS A 282 -14.39 9.33 3.61
N ALA A 283 -15.21 8.31 3.83
CA ALA A 283 -16.42 8.45 4.63
C ALA A 283 -16.05 8.80 6.08
N THR A 284 -15.08 8.11 6.67
CA THR A 284 -14.60 8.37 8.03
C THR A 284 -14.03 9.79 8.19
N GLU A 285 -13.23 10.25 7.22
CA GLU A 285 -12.72 11.61 7.17
C GLU A 285 -13.85 12.65 7.11
N ALA A 286 -14.89 12.39 6.32
CA ALA A 286 -16.04 13.27 6.24
C ALA A 286 -16.78 13.35 7.58
N ILE A 287 -16.91 12.24 8.31
CA ILE A 287 -17.49 12.22 9.66
C ILE A 287 -16.61 13.03 10.64
N LEU A 288 -15.30 12.79 10.67
CA LEU A 288 -14.38 13.55 11.52
C LEU A 288 -14.45 15.06 11.25
N PHE A 289 -14.58 15.47 9.98
CA PHE A 289 -14.72 16.88 9.63
C PHE A 289 -16.08 17.47 10.01
N GLN A 290 -17.17 16.71 9.96
CA GLN A 290 -18.49 17.14 10.44
C GLN A 290 -18.48 17.29 11.97
N LEU A 291 -17.96 16.30 12.70
CA LEU A 291 -17.77 16.39 14.15
C LEU A 291 -16.90 17.58 14.55
N ALA A 292 -15.84 17.86 13.79
CA ALA A 292 -14.98 19.00 14.07
C ALA A 292 -15.72 20.34 13.99
N ARG A 293 -16.74 20.45 13.12
CA ARG A 293 -17.61 21.63 12.99
C ARG A 293 -18.69 21.71 14.06
N GLY A 294 -18.78 20.73 14.96
CA GLY A 294 -19.75 20.68 16.05
C GLY A 294 -21.10 20.08 15.66
N GLU A 295 -21.16 19.32 14.56
CA GLU A 295 -22.34 18.52 14.24
C GLU A 295 -22.51 17.37 15.25
N ASP A 296 -23.76 16.99 15.57
CA ASP A 296 -24.04 15.98 16.60
C ASP A 296 -23.56 14.58 16.17
N TRP A 297 -22.98 13.84 17.11
CA TRP A 297 -22.48 12.48 16.88
C TRP A 297 -23.52 11.53 16.31
N ALA A 298 -24.72 11.49 16.90
CA ALA A 298 -25.74 10.53 16.50
C ALA A 298 -26.22 10.82 15.08
N ASP A 299 -26.27 12.10 14.70
CA ASP A 299 -26.62 12.52 13.34
C ASP A 299 -25.54 12.15 12.32
N VAL A 300 -24.27 12.45 12.60
CA VAL A 300 -23.18 12.25 11.64
C VAL A 300 -22.72 10.80 11.54
N THR A 301 -22.87 10.01 12.61
CA THR A 301 -22.56 8.57 12.61
C THR A 301 -23.76 7.70 12.28
N SER A 302 -24.93 8.29 11.99
CA SER A 302 -26.13 7.58 11.56
C SER A 302 -25.92 6.77 10.28
N TYR A 303 -26.77 5.77 10.10
CA TYR A 303 -26.82 4.95 8.88
C TYR A 303 -26.99 5.81 7.62
N GLU A 304 -27.89 6.79 7.69
CA GLU A 304 -28.23 7.72 6.62
C GLU A 304 -27.04 8.63 6.26
N SER A 305 -26.27 9.06 7.27
CA SER A 305 -25.04 9.83 7.05
C SER A 305 -23.97 9.00 6.34
N TRP A 306 -23.73 7.75 6.78
CA TRP A 306 -22.78 6.86 6.10
C TRP A 306 -23.17 6.60 4.63
N LEU A 307 -24.46 6.33 4.36
CA LEU A 307 -24.97 6.20 2.99
C LEU A 307 -24.66 7.44 2.15
N ARG A 308 -24.96 8.63 2.70
CA ARG A 308 -24.73 9.91 2.02
C ARG A 308 -23.25 10.15 1.73
N GLU A 309 -22.36 9.93 2.68
CA GLU A 309 -20.93 10.19 2.48
C GLU A 309 -20.28 9.18 1.53
N LEU A 310 -20.69 7.91 1.56
CA LEU A 310 -20.27 6.91 0.57
C LEU A 310 -20.77 7.24 -0.84
N ALA A 311 -22.02 7.68 -0.97
CA ALA A 311 -22.58 8.11 -2.26
C ALA A 311 -21.84 9.33 -2.82
N LYS A 312 -21.58 10.36 -1.99
CA LYS A 312 -20.76 11.52 -2.38
C LYS A 312 -19.34 11.15 -2.80
N ALA A 313 -18.78 10.08 -2.23
CA ALA A 313 -17.47 9.55 -2.60
C ALA A 313 -17.47 8.72 -3.91
N ASN A 314 -18.61 8.61 -4.61
CA ASN A 314 -18.80 7.78 -5.80
C ASN A 314 -18.52 6.29 -5.53
N PHE A 315 -18.83 5.80 -4.33
CA PHE A 315 -18.66 4.39 -3.97
C PHE A 315 -19.42 3.43 -4.90
N PRO A 316 -20.74 3.62 -5.19
CA PRO A 316 -21.49 2.70 -6.04
C PRO A 316 -20.89 2.57 -7.45
N ASP A 317 -20.49 3.69 -8.07
CA ASP A 317 -19.90 3.69 -9.40
C ASP A 317 -18.54 3.00 -9.43
N HIS A 318 -17.72 3.22 -8.40
CA HIS A 318 -16.46 2.49 -8.28
C HIS A 318 -16.70 0.98 -8.19
N MET A 319 -17.67 0.54 -7.38
CA MET A 319 -18.01 -0.88 -7.23
C MET A 319 -18.55 -1.50 -8.53
N ARG A 320 -19.26 -0.72 -9.37
CA ARG A 320 -19.70 -1.17 -10.70
C ARG A 320 -18.50 -1.42 -11.61
N ILE A 321 -17.57 -0.47 -11.69
CA ILE A 321 -16.38 -0.57 -12.57
C ILE A 321 -15.55 -1.80 -12.22
N ILE A 322 -15.27 -2.03 -10.94
CA ILE A 322 -14.45 -3.17 -10.52
C ILE A 322 -15.16 -4.51 -10.63
N SER A 323 -16.50 -4.54 -10.57
CA SER A 323 -17.27 -5.80 -10.72
C SER A 323 -17.49 -6.20 -12.18
N THR A 324 -17.43 -5.25 -13.13
CA THR A 324 -17.50 -5.54 -14.58
C THR A 324 -16.17 -5.95 -15.20
N GLY A 325 -15.04 -5.67 -14.53
CA GLY A 325 -13.70 -6.02 -15.01
C GLY A 325 -13.09 -7.27 -14.35
N GLY A 326 -13.91 -8.03 -13.62
CA GLY A 326 -13.52 -9.25 -12.90
C GLY A 326 -13.96 -10.53 -13.58
#